data_AF-A0A6F9ARL9-F1
#
_entry.id   AF-A0A6F9ARL9-F1
#
_cell.length_a   1.000
_cell.length_b   1.000
_cell.length_c   1.000
_cell.angle_alpha   90.00
_cell.angle_beta   90.00
_cell.angle_gamma   90.00
#
_symmetry.space_group_name_H-M   'P 1'
#
loop_
_entity.id
_entity.type
_entity.pdbx_description
1 polymer ?
#
loop_
_entity_poly.entity_id
_entity_poly.type
_entity_poly.pdbx_seq_one_letter_code
_entity_poly.pdbx_strand_id
1 'polypeptide(L)'
;KSGQCFCKPNVCSHTCDTCKEGYYLLQKRNYFGCQGCQCDVGGAISRGCDEMSGQCQCRKNIVGRTCNEPAPNYYFPSLHHVRYEVEDGITPNARPVRFGYDPQEFPEFSWRGYAIMSPAQ
;
A
#
# COMPACT_ATOMS: atom_id res chain seq x y z
N LYS A 1 4.27 17.58 45.61
CA LYS A 1 3.05 17.22 44.84
C LYS A 1 3.48 16.90 43.42
N SER A 2 3.54 15.63 43.01
CA SER A 2 3.67 15.26 41.59
C SER A 2 2.27 15.36 40.98
N GLY A 3 1.85 16.56 40.59
CA GLY A 3 0.52 16.80 40.06
C GLY A 3 0.44 16.34 38.61
N GLN A 4 0.29 15.04 38.40
CA GLN A 4 0.10 14.49 37.06
C GLN A 4 -1.37 14.69 36.67
N CYS A 5 -1.63 15.54 35.68
CA CYS A 5 -2.96 15.78 35.16
C CYS A 5 -3.50 14.53 34.46
N PHE A 6 -4.77 14.19 34.69
CA PHE A 6 -5.45 13.18 33.88
C PHE A 6 -5.81 13.80 32.52
N CYS A 7 -4.99 13.50 31.51
CA CYS A 7 -5.19 14.03 30.16
C CYS A 7 -6.40 13.38 29.47
N LYS A 8 -6.95 14.10 28.48
CA LYS A 8 -7.93 13.54 27.54
C LYS A 8 -7.34 12.33 26.80
N PRO A 9 -8.18 11.44 26.23
CA PRO A 9 -7.69 10.36 25.37
C PRO A 9 -6.75 10.88 24.29
N ASN A 10 -5.69 10.11 24.01
CA ASN A 10 -4.71 10.42 22.96
C ASN A 10 -3.91 11.73 23.13
N VAL A 11 -3.92 12.30 24.33
CA VAL A 11 -3.12 13.47 24.71
C VAL A 11 -2.07 13.04 25.74
N CYS A 12 -0.88 13.64 25.69
CA CYS A 12 0.22 13.49 26.63
C CYS A 12 0.79 14.89 26.99
N SER A 13 2.03 14.95 27.50
CA SER A 13 2.64 16.11 28.19
C SER A 13 2.19 16.29 29.65
N HIS A 14 3.03 16.96 30.44
CA HIS A 14 2.72 17.36 31.82
C HIS A 14 1.50 18.30 31.89
N THR A 15 1.29 19.09 30.84
CA THR A 15 0.20 20.09 30.74
C THR A 15 -0.99 19.60 29.89
N CYS A 16 -0.97 18.36 29.40
CA CYS A 16 -2.04 17.78 28.56
C CYS A 16 -2.37 18.62 27.31
N ASP A 17 -1.34 19.10 26.64
CA ASP A 17 -1.42 19.99 25.47
C ASP A 17 -0.79 19.39 24.20
N THR A 18 -0.18 18.21 24.29
CA THR A 18 0.47 17.53 23.15
C THR A 18 -0.26 16.26 22.77
N CYS A 19 -0.39 15.96 21.49
CA CYS A 19 -0.93 14.68 21.04
C CYS A 19 0.08 13.54 21.24
N LYS A 20 -0.41 12.33 21.52
CA LYS A 20 0.44 11.13 21.47
C LYS A 20 0.90 10.89 20.02
N GLU A 21 2.03 10.20 19.86
CA GLU A 21 2.50 9.78 18.54
C GLU A 21 1.41 8.98 17.79
N GLY A 22 1.22 9.30 16.51
CA GLY A 22 0.13 8.73 15.70
C GLY A 22 -1.22 9.44 15.88
N TYR A 23 -1.26 10.56 16.60
CA TYR A 23 -2.43 11.43 16.73
C TYR A 23 -2.09 12.89 16.45
N TYR A 24 -3.09 13.67 16.03
CA TYR A 24 -2.96 15.07 15.65
C TYR A 24 -4.22 15.87 16.03
N LEU A 25 -4.16 17.19 15.84
CA LEU A 25 -5.27 18.12 15.96
C LEU A 25 -5.96 18.08 17.34
N LEU A 26 -5.24 18.54 18.37
CA LEU A 26 -5.83 18.71 19.69
C LEU A 26 -6.86 19.86 19.69
N GLN A 27 -8.14 19.52 19.76
CA GLN A 27 -9.21 20.52 19.87
C GLN A 27 -9.74 20.62 21.30
N LYS A 28 -9.78 21.83 21.86
CA LYS A 28 -10.30 22.08 23.22
C LYS A 28 -11.73 21.57 23.43
N ARG A 29 -12.58 21.69 22.41
CA ARG A 29 -13.98 21.24 22.43
C ARG A 29 -14.16 19.75 22.15
N ASN A 30 -13.14 19.07 21.60
CA ASN A 30 -13.22 17.63 21.37
C ASN A 30 -13.05 16.89 22.69
N TYR A 31 -14.07 16.13 23.09
CA TYR A 31 -14.01 15.29 24.29
C TYR A 31 -12.98 14.17 24.16
N PHE A 32 -12.78 13.66 22.94
CA PHE A 32 -11.84 12.58 22.64
C PHE A 32 -10.38 13.05 22.48
N GLY A 33 -10.09 14.34 22.66
CA GLY A 33 -8.73 14.88 22.56
C GLY A 33 -8.24 14.98 21.11
N CYS A 34 -7.20 14.22 20.78
CA CYS A 34 -6.59 14.21 19.46
C CYS A 34 -7.21 13.15 18.53
N GLN A 35 -7.17 13.42 17.23
CA GLN A 35 -7.62 12.53 16.16
C GLN A 35 -6.48 11.62 15.69
N GLY A 36 -6.77 10.38 15.29
CA GLY A 36 -5.74 9.46 14.82
C GLY A 36 -5.23 9.85 13.43
N CYS A 37 -3.91 9.79 13.22
CA CYS A 37 -3.26 10.09 11.95
C CYS A 37 -3.79 9.20 10.81
N GLN A 38 -3.92 7.90 11.08
CA GLN A 38 -4.35 6.88 10.10
C GLN A 38 -3.42 6.77 8.88
N CYS A 39 -2.11 6.96 9.07
CA CYS A 39 -1.13 6.78 8.00
C CYS A 39 -1.13 5.33 7.49
N ASP A 40 -1.15 5.15 6.17
CA ASP A 40 -1.12 3.84 5.53
C ASP A 40 0.18 3.10 5.83
N VAL A 41 0.07 1.82 6.19
CA VAL A 41 1.21 1.00 6.62
C VAL A 41 2.19 0.70 5.48
N GLY A 42 1.72 0.64 4.23
CA GLY A 42 2.55 0.42 3.05
C GLY A 42 3.01 1.72 2.41
N GLY A 43 2.19 2.76 2.48
CA GLY A 43 2.37 4.02 1.78
C GLY A 43 3.09 5.12 2.56
N ALA A 44 3.04 5.10 3.89
CA ALA A 44 3.74 6.06 4.73
C ALA A 44 5.14 5.59 5.16
N ILE A 45 5.97 6.53 5.59
CA ILE A 45 7.30 6.28 6.18
C ILE A 45 7.18 5.90 7.65
N SER A 46 6.24 6.52 8.37
CA SER A 46 6.00 6.29 9.79
C SER A 46 4.51 6.35 10.11
N ARG A 47 4.14 6.01 11.36
CA ARG A 47 2.77 6.13 11.86
C ARG A 47 2.42 7.55 12.32
N GLY A 48 3.42 8.41 12.47
CA GLY A 48 3.25 9.81 12.85
C GLY A 48 2.83 10.68 11.67
N CYS A 49 2.17 11.78 11.97
CA CYS A 49 1.75 12.78 11.00
C CYS A 49 1.98 14.18 11.58
N ASP A 50 1.90 15.20 10.72
CA ASP A 50 1.96 16.59 11.15
C ASP A 50 0.88 16.91 12.20
N GLU A 51 1.28 17.57 13.29
CA GLU A 51 0.43 17.74 14.48
C GLU A 51 -0.84 18.57 14.22
N MET A 52 -0.84 19.42 13.18
CA MET A 52 -1.94 20.32 12.89
C MET A 52 -2.77 19.85 11.69
N SER A 53 -2.13 19.53 10.58
CA SER A 53 -2.79 19.11 9.34
C SER A 53 -3.15 17.63 9.31
N GLY A 54 -2.44 16.82 10.10
CA GLY A 54 -2.55 15.37 10.07
C GLY A 54 -1.94 14.74 8.82
N GLN A 55 -1.11 15.47 8.07
CA GLN A 55 -0.44 14.98 6.87
C GLN A 55 0.64 13.97 7.25
N CYS A 56 0.50 12.75 6.74
CA CYS A 56 1.50 11.70 6.87
C CYS A 56 2.67 11.94 5.92
N GLN A 57 3.86 11.45 6.30
CA GLN A 57 5.02 11.45 5.41
C GLN A 57 4.93 10.29 4.44
N CYS A 58 4.58 10.59 3.18
CA CYS A 58 4.37 9.57 2.15
C CYS A 58 5.69 9.10 1.52
N ARG A 59 5.73 7.83 1.15
CA ARG A 59 6.77 7.28 0.28
C ARG A 59 6.66 7.88 -1.12
N LYS A 60 7.72 7.70 -1.91
CA LYS A 60 7.78 8.19 -3.29
C LYS A 60 6.58 7.69 -4.10
N ASN A 61 5.95 8.60 -4.85
CA ASN A 61 4.82 8.34 -5.75
C ASN A 61 3.50 7.94 -5.05
N ILE A 62 3.38 8.24 -3.76
CA ILE A 62 2.16 8.03 -2.97
C ILE A 62 1.73 9.37 -2.40
N VAL A 63 0.44 9.64 -2.40
CA VAL A 63 -0.18 10.92 -2.02
C VAL A 63 -1.41 10.72 -1.14
N GLY A 64 -2.05 11.83 -0.78
CA GLY A 64 -3.16 11.88 0.15
C GLY A 64 -2.70 12.16 1.58
N ARG A 65 -3.63 12.60 2.44
CA ARG A 65 -3.34 12.91 3.85
C ARG A 65 -2.76 11.67 4.56
N THR A 66 -3.30 10.50 4.25
CA THR A 66 -2.96 9.22 4.85
C THR A 66 -2.03 8.36 4.00
N CYS A 67 -1.52 8.86 2.87
CA CYS A 67 -0.63 8.12 1.96
C CYS A 67 -1.24 6.82 1.40
N ASN A 68 -2.52 6.84 1.03
CA ASN A 68 -3.27 5.68 0.55
C ASN A 68 -3.63 5.76 -0.94
N GLU A 69 -3.18 6.78 -1.65
CA GLU A 69 -3.49 7.00 -3.06
C GLU A 69 -2.20 7.06 -3.88
N PRO A 70 -2.16 6.51 -5.11
CA PRO A 70 -1.02 6.71 -5.98
C PRO A 70 -0.98 8.17 -6.46
N ALA A 71 0.22 8.72 -6.61
CA ALA A 71 0.39 10.04 -7.23
C ALA A 71 -0.18 10.03 -8.67
N PRO A 72 -0.54 11.20 -9.24
CA PRO A 72 -0.95 11.28 -10.64
C PRO A 72 0.07 10.61 -11.57
N ASN A 73 -0.42 9.80 -12.51
CA ASN A 73 0.37 8.95 -13.42
C ASN A 73 1.10 7.76 -12.78
N TYR A 74 0.77 7.41 -11.53
CA TYR A 74 1.22 6.18 -10.88
C TYR A 74 0.03 5.27 -10.56
N TYR A 75 0.31 4.01 -10.25
CA TYR A 75 -0.67 3.02 -9.84
C TYR A 75 -0.07 2.09 -8.80
N PHE A 76 -0.93 1.41 -8.03
CA PHE A 76 -0.51 0.29 -7.22
C PHE A 76 -0.57 -0.99 -8.08
N PRO A 77 0.55 -1.71 -8.26
CA PRO A 77 0.55 -2.92 -9.04
C PRO A 77 -0.39 -3.95 -8.39
N SER A 78 -1.15 -4.66 -9.22
CA SER A 78 -1.90 -5.81 -8.76
C SER A 78 -0.95 -6.96 -8.41
N LEU A 79 -1.46 -7.96 -7.69
CA LEU A 79 -0.70 -9.19 -7.40
C LEU A 79 -0.22 -9.93 -8.67
N HIS A 80 -0.81 -9.63 -9.84
CA HIS A 80 -0.51 -10.26 -11.12
C HIS A 80 0.30 -9.36 -12.05
N HIS A 81 0.89 -8.29 -11.53
CA HIS A 81 1.62 -7.32 -12.34
C HIS A 81 2.86 -7.92 -13.01
N VAL A 82 3.55 -8.85 -12.34
CA VAL A 82 4.68 -9.57 -12.91
C VAL A 82 4.18 -10.91 -13.44
N ARG A 83 3.58 -10.89 -14.64
CA ARG A 83 3.17 -12.08 -15.37
C ARG A 83 4.22 -12.43 -16.41
N TYR A 84 4.62 -13.70 -16.45
CA TYR A 84 5.49 -14.24 -17.48
C TYR A 84 4.70 -15.18 -18.36
N GLU A 85 4.74 -14.91 -19.66
CA GLU A 85 4.06 -15.71 -20.65
C GLU A 85 4.93 -16.89 -21.05
N VAL A 86 4.45 -18.11 -20.78
CA VAL A 86 5.23 -19.35 -21.03
C VAL A 86 5.43 -19.55 -22.54
N GLU A 87 4.50 -19.06 -23.37
CA GLU A 87 4.63 -19.08 -24.82
C GLU A 87 5.82 -18.26 -25.36
N ASP A 88 6.34 -17.30 -24.57
CA ASP A 88 7.54 -16.53 -24.90
C ASP A 88 8.83 -17.17 -24.38
N GLY A 89 8.71 -18.36 -23.80
CA GLY A 89 9.82 -19.15 -23.31
C GLY A 89 10.69 -19.74 -24.43
N ILE A 90 11.88 -20.17 -24.02
CA ILE A 90 12.83 -20.92 -24.85
C ILE A 90 13.03 -22.29 -24.20
N THR A 91 12.94 -23.34 -25.00
CA THR A 91 13.21 -24.73 -24.57
C THR A 91 14.69 -24.96 -24.28
N PRO A 92 15.08 -26.02 -23.54
CA PRO A 92 16.50 -26.32 -23.26
C PRO A 92 17.37 -26.46 -24.51
N ASN A 93 16.78 -26.81 -25.65
CA ASN A 93 17.45 -26.91 -26.95
C ASN A 93 17.51 -25.57 -27.71
N ALA A 94 17.34 -24.45 -27.01
CA ALA A 94 17.34 -23.10 -27.56
C ALA A 94 16.26 -22.83 -28.64
N ARG A 95 15.16 -23.59 -28.65
CA ARG A 95 14.04 -23.37 -29.58
C ARG A 95 12.90 -22.61 -28.91
N PRO A 96 12.18 -21.72 -29.62
CA PRO A 96 10.97 -21.10 -29.10
C PRO A 96 9.95 -22.15 -28.64
N VAL A 97 9.26 -21.88 -27.54
CA VAL A 97 8.12 -22.68 -27.09
C VAL A 97 7.03 -22.65 -28.16
N ARG A 98 6.40 -23.80 -28.41
CA ARG A 98 5.23 -23.88 -29.28
C ARG A 98 4.02 -23.39 -28.51
N PHE A 99 3.15 -22.63 -29.15
CA PHE A 99 1.90 -22.19 -28.53
C PHE A 99 0.70 -22.57 -29.39
N GLY A 100 -0.44 -22.76 -28.73
CA GLY A 100 -1.76 -22.95 -29.33
C GLY A 100 -2.68 -21.79 -28.95
N TYR A 101 -3.76 -21.63 -29.71
CA TYR A 101 -4.82 -20.66 -29.46
C TYR A 101 -6.17 -21.34 -29.68
N ASP A 102 -6.86 -21.62 -28.59
CA ASP A 102 -8.27 -22.05 -28.62
C ASP A 102 -8.95 -21.59 -27.32
N PRO A 103 -9.81 -20.56 -27.37
CA PRO A 103 -10.55 -20.08 -26.20
C PRO A 103 -11.49 -21.13 -25.58
N GLN A 104 -11.88 -22.19 -26.31
CA GLN A 104 -12.69 -23.28 -25.77
C GLN A 104 -11.84 -24.28 -24.99
N GLU A 105 -10.57 -24.44 -25.35
CA GLU A 105 -9.62 -25.32 -24.64
C GLU A 105 -9.01 -24.62 -23.43
N PHE A 106 -8.61 -23.36 -23.60
CA PHE A 106 -8.00 -22.55 -22.56
C PHE A 106 -8.54 -21.10 -22.63
N PRO A 107 -9.64 -20.80 -21.93
CA PRO A 107 -10.19 -19.45 -21.88
C PRO A 107 -9.32 -18.51 -21.03
N GLU A 108 -9.48 -17.20 -21.21
CA GLU A 108 -8.84 -16.16 -20.39
C GLU A 108 -7.29 -16.18 -20.37
N PHE A 109 -6.64 -16.62 -21.46
CA PHE A 109 -5.21 -16.40 -21.62
C PHE A 109 -4.91 -14.89 -21.62
N SER A 110 -3.78 -14.53 -21.02
CA SER A 110 -3.26 -13.15 -20.92
C SER A 110 -2.90 -12.53 -22.25
N TRP A 111 -2.37 -13.35 -23.14
CA TRP A 111 -1.59 -12.88 -24.27
C TRP A 111 -1.90 -13.67 -25.55
N ARG A 112 -0.99 -14.54 -26.00
CA ARG A 112 -1.10 -15.21 -27.31
C ARG A 112 -1.88 -16.51 -27.24
N GLY A 113 -1.91 -17.17 -26.08
CA GLY A 113 -2.62 -18.43 -25.91
C GLY A 113 -2.04 -19.27 -24.78
N TYR A 114 -1.74 -20.54 -25.06
CA TYR A 114 -1.15 -21.47 -24.11
C TYR A 114 0.06 -22.19 -24.69
N ALA A 115 1.03 -22.54 -23.83
CA ALA A 115 2.20 -23.31 -24.23
C ALA A 115 1.83 -24.78 -24.48
N ILE A 116 2.25 -25.31 -25.63
CA ILE A 116 2.10 -26.73 -25.97
C ILE A 116 3.34 -27.46 -25.46
N MET A 117 3.18 -28.22 -24.39
CA MET A 117 4.25 -29.06 -23.84
C MET A 117 4.22 -30.43 -24.52
N SER A 118 5.32 -30.84 -25.15
CA SER A 118 5.49 -32.25 -25.54
C SER A 118 5.79 -33.10 -24.29
N PRO A 119 5.42 -34.38 -24.25
CA PRO A 119 5.93 -35.29 -23.23
C PRO A 119 7.45 -35.23 -23.19
N ALA A 120 8.04 -35.20 -21.99
CA ALA A 120 9.48 -35.35 -21.84
C ALA A 120 9.90 -36.68 -22.49
N GLN A 121 10.87 -36.62 -23.41
CA GLN A 121 11.53 -37.81 -23.95
C GLN A 121 12.52 -38.37 -22.94
#